data_AF-A0A831PRR9-F1
#
_entry.id   AF-A0A831PRR9-F1
#
_cell.length_a   1.000
_cell.length_b   1.000
_cell.length_c   1.000
_cell.angle_alpha   90.00
_cell.angle_beta   90.00
_cell.angle_gamma   90.00
#
_symmetry.space_group_name_H-M   'P 1'
#
loop_
_entity.id
_entity.type
_entity.pdbx_description
1 polymer ?
#
loop_
_entity_poly.entity_id
_entity_poly.type
_entity_poly.pdbx_seq_one_letter_code
_entity_poly.pdbx_strand_id
1 'polypeptide(L)'
;MNIITINNHFTDNLPQKIYAGFLVFITFLGSADIIRNYDTKKVSTRKFFTVFFLIFVFSLAALIFIPATSHEMLVIAIIPLTFLSSNFFVFMKKRFWGELWFTLLFVFAMALQFLN
;
A
#
# COMPACT_ATOMS: atom_id res chain seq x y z
N MET A 1 2.42 -17.99 -21.41
CA MET A 1 2.33 -17.99 -19.93
C MET A 1 1.09 -18.80 -19.58
N ASN A 2 1.27 -19.93 -18.88
CA ASN A 2 0.30 -21.02 -18.76
C ASN A 2 -0.76 -20.71 -17.68
N ILE A 3 -2.04 -20.76 -18.06
CA ILE A 3 -3.24 -20.52 -17.23
C ILE A 3 -3.64 -21.72 -16.36
N ILE A 4 -2.82 -22.77 -16.30
CA ILE A 4 -3.12 -24.05 -15.63
C ILE A 4 -2.09 -24.36 -14.52
N THR A 5 -1.38 -23.37 -14.01
CA THR A 5 -0.50 -23.61 -12.85
C THR A 5 -1.30 -23.44 -11.55
N ILE A 6 -1.59 -24.57 -10.91
CA ILE A 6 -2.08 -24.69 -9.52
C ILE A 6 -0.94 -24.32 -8.55
N ASN A 7 -0.40 -23.10 -8.67
CA ASN A 7 0.55 -22.58 -7.68
C ASN A 7 -0.05 -21.31 -7.10
N ASN A 8 -1.14 -21.54 -6.38
CA ASN A 8 -2.07 -20.55 -5.88
C ASN A 8 -1.61 -20.01 -4.51
N HIS A 9 -0.30 -19.72 -4.36
CA HIS A 9 0.24 -19.17 -3.12
C HIS A 9 -0.48 -17.86 -2.70
N PHE A 10 -1.02 -17.08 -3.64
CA PHE A 10 -1.79 -15.87 -3.32
C PHE A 10 -3.26 -16.10 -2.98
N THR A 11 -3.86 -17.23 -3.37
CA THR A 11 -5.29 -17.50 -3.08
C THR A 11 -5.48 -18.32 -1.80
N ASP A 12 -4.51 -19.15 -1.41
CA ASP A 12 -4.58 -19.97 -0.19
C ASP A 12 -3.99 -19.30 1.06
N ASN A 13 -3.04 -18.38 0.91
CA ASN A 13 -2.38 -17.77 2.07
C ASN A 13 -3.16 -16.56 2.60
N LEU A 14 -4.12 -16.85 3.50
CA LEU A 14 -4.89 -15.86 4.26
C LEU A 14 -4.00 -14.76 4.90
N PRO A 15 -2.83 -15.05 5.50
CA PRO A 15 -1.99 -14.02 6.11
C PRO A 15 -1.48 -12.97 5.10
N GLN A 16 -1.15 -13.39 3.88
CA GLN A 16 -0.68 -12.49 2.82
C GLN A 16 -1.80 -11.53 2.36
N LYS A 17 -3.04 -12.03 2.25
CA LYS A 17 -4.21 -11.20 1.89
C LYS A 17 -4.50 -10.16 2.96
N ILE A 18 -4.43 -10.54 4.24
CA ILE A 18 -4.64 -9.63 5.37
C ILE A 18 -3.57 -8.53 5.35
N TYR A 19 -2.30 -8.89 5.17
CA TYR A 19 -1.21 -7.92 5.11
C TYR A 19 -1.36 -6.96 3.92
N ALA A 20 -1.68 -7.48 2.73
CA ALA A 20 -1.91 -6.64 1.55
C ALA A 20 -3.08 -5.67 1.75
N GLY A 21 -4.19 -6.14 2.32
CA GLY A 21 -5.35 -5.30 2.65
C GLY A 21 -5.00 -4.22 3.68
N PHE A 22 -4.21 -4.57 4.69
CA PHE A 22 -3.71 -3.62 5.70
C PHE A 22 -2.83 -2.54 5.10
N LEU A 23 -1.92 -2.89 4.17
CA LEU A 23 -1.09 -1.94 3.45
C LEU A 23 -1.93 -0.96 2.60
N VAL A 24 -2.88 -1.49 1.83
CA VAL A 24 -3.81 -0.66 1.04
C VAL A 24 -4.59 0.29 1.95
N PHE A 25 -5.03 -0.19 3.11
CA PHE A 25 -5.75 0.61 4.09
C PHE A 25 -4.90 1.75 4.66
N ILE A 26 -3.67 1.47 5.09
CA ILE A 26 -2.73 2.51 5.56
C ILE A 26 -2.46 3.53 4.46
N THR A 27 -2.23 3.08 3.22
CA THR A 27 -1.99 3.98 2.08
C THR A 27 -3.20 4.86 1.78
N PHE A 28 -4.41 4.34 1.95
CA PHE A 28 -5.63 5.12 1.79
C PHE A 28 -5.78 6.18 2.88
N LEU A 29 -5.53 5.82 4.15
CA LEU A 29 -5.48 6.78 5.27
C LEU A 29 -4.42 7.85 5.05
N GLY A 30 -3.23 7.46 4.58
CA GLY A 30 -2.15 8.37 4.19
C GLY A 30 -2.56 9.37 3.14
N SER A 31 -3.25 8.87 2.11
CA SER A 31 -3.78 9.71 1.04
C SER A 31 -4.83 10.70 1.55
N ALA A 32 -5.73 10.26 2.42
CA ALA A 32 -6.75 11.12 3.02
C ALA A 32 -6.13 12.23 3.89
N ASP A 33 -5.07 11.94 4.66
CA ASP A 33 -4.36 12.95 5.45
C ASP A 33 -3.69 14.02 4.56
N ILE A 34 -3.12 13.62 3.43
CA ILE A 34 -2.50 14.55 2.48
C ILE A 34 -3.55 15.47 1.85
N ILE A 35 -4.71 14.93 1.47
CA ILE A 35 -5.83 15.71 0.91
C ILE A 35 -6.35 16.71 1.96
N ARG A 36 -6.49 16.28 3.22
CA ARG A 36 -6.96 17.16 4.31
C ARG A 36 -6.00 18.31 4.60
N ASN A 37 -4.69 18.06 4.50
CA ASN A 37 -3.66 19.06 4.75
C ASN A 37 -3.12 19.69 3.46
N TYR A 38 -3.84 19.58 2.35
CA TYR A 38 -3.35 19.92 1.01
C TYR A 38 -2.83 21.36 0.89
N ASP A 39 -3.53 22.34 1.47
CA ASP A 39 -3.10 23.75 1.39
C ASP A 39 -1.85 24.07 2.20
N THR A 40 -1.57 23.30 3.25
CA THR A 40 -0.40 23.53 4.12
C THR A 40 0.90 22.90 3.59
N LYS A 41 0.81 22.00 2.61
CA LYS A 41 1.99 21.28 2.07
C LYS A 41 2.62 22.04 0.89
N LYS A 42 3.95 21.97 0.79
CA LYS A 42 4.74 22.58 -0.30
C LYS A 42 4.22 22.14 -1.68
N VAL A 43 4.22 23.07 -2.66
CA VAL A 43 3.74 22.86 -4.04
C VAL A 43 4.30 21.58 -4.68
N SER A 44 5.59 21.29 -4.45
CA SER A 44 6.26 20.08 -4.95
C SER A 44 5.62 18.80 -4.41
N THR A 45 5.45 18.70 -3.09
CA THR A 45 4.82 17.53 -2.43
C THR A 45 3.40 17.27 -2.92
N ARG A 46 2.64 18.33 -3.24
CA ARG A 46 1.28 18.23 -3.78
C ARG A 46 1.25 17.59 -5.16
N LYS A 47 2.14 18.01 -6.06
CA LYS A 47 2.25 17.44 -7.42
C LYS A 47 2.67 15.97 -7.38
N PHE A 48 3.67 15.62 -6.58
CA PHE A 48 4.09 14.23 -6.41
C PHE A 48 2.97 13.36 -5.83
N PHE A 49 2.25 13.87 -4.83
CA PHE A 49 1.10 13.16 -4.27
C PHE A 49 0.05 12.83 -5.32
N THR A 50 -0.40 13.80 -6.12
CA THR A 50 -1.42 13.56 -7.13
C THR A 50 -0.99 12.50 -8.14
N VAL A 51 0.26 12.54 -8.60
CA VAL A 51 0.80 11.56 -9.56
C VAL A 51 0.86 10.16 -8.93
N PHE A 52 1.47 10.02 -7.76
CA PHE A 52 1.60 8.71 -7.10
C PHE A 52 0.25 8.15 -6.65
N PHE A 53 -0.67 8.99 -6.22
CA PHE A 53 -2.03 8.58 -5.87
C PHE A 53 -2.79 8.05 -7.08
N LEU A 54 -2.68 8.74 -8.23
CA LEU A 54 -3.32 8.29 -9.45
C LEU A 54 -2.74 6.96 -9.93
N ILE A 55 -1.40 6.81 -9.89
CA ILE A 55 -0.73 5.54 -10.21
C ILE A 55 -1.21 4.44 -9.26
N PHE A 56 -1.30 4.71 -7.96
CA PHE A 56 -1.82 3.74 -6.98
C PHE A 56 -3.24 3.27 -7.31
N VAL A 57 -4.15 4.20 -7.61
CA VAL A 57 -5.54 3.88 -7.96
C VAL A 57 -5.62 3.06 -9.24
N PHE A 58 -4.87 3.43 -10.28
CA PHE A 58 -4.83 2.66 -11.52
C PHE A 58 -4.18 1.28 -11.35
N SER A 59 -3.11 1.16 -10.55
CA SER A 59 -2.50 -0.12 -10.23
C SER A 59 -3.45 -1.03 -9.46
N LEU A 60 -4.19 -0.50 -8.47
CA LEU A 60 -5.22 -1.26 -7.74
C LEU A 60 -6.37 -1.69 -8.65
N ALA A 61 -6.87 -0.77 -9.48
CA ALA A 61 -7.93 -1.09 -10.44
C ALA A 61 -7.47 -2.19 -11.40
N ALA A 62 -6.25 -2.09 -11.93
CA ALA A 62 -5.71 -3.09 -12.83
C ALA A 62 -5.56 -4.46 -12.15
N LEU A 63 -5.13 -4.52 -10.88
CA LEU A 63 -5.07 -5.77 -10.11
C LEU A 63 -6.45 -6.42 -9.89
N ILE A 64 -7.51 -5.63 -9.78
CA ILE A 64 -8.88 -6.13 -9.53
C ILE A 64 -9.58 -6.52 -10.84
N PHE A 65 -9.48 -5.69 -11.87
CA PHE A 65 -10.23 -5.85 -13.13
C PHE A 65 -9.52 -6.73 -14.16
N ILE A 66 -8.19 -6.89 -14.05
CA ILE A 66 -7.40 -7.64 -15.03
C ILE A 66 -6.86 -8.91 -14.36
N PRO A 67 -7.51 -10.08 -14.54
CA PRO A 67 -7.07 -11.35 -13.95
C PRO A 67 -5.74 -11.87 -14.55
N ALA A 68 -5.28 -11.31 -15.67
CA ALA A 68 -4.00 -11.62 -16.30
C ALA A 68 -2.81 -10.84 -15.69
N THR A 69 -3.03 -10.13 -14.58
CA THR A 69 -2.00 -9.30 -13.98
C THR A 69 -0.89 -10.15 -13.35
N SER A 70 0.32 -10.05 -13.92
CA SER A 70 1.53 -10.72 -13.43
C SER A 70 2.03 -10.16 -12.09
N HIS A 71 2.91 -10.92 -11.42
CA HIS A 71 3.60 -10.50 -10.19
C HIS A 71 4.39 -9.19 -10.35
N GLU A 72 4.81 -8.85 -11.56
CA GLU A 72 5.50 -7.60 -11.91
C GLU A 72 4.65 -6.35 -11.61
N MET A 73 3.33 -6.46 -11.69
CA MET A 73 2.43 -5.33 -11.36
C MET A 73 2.46 -4.99 -9.86
N LEU A 74 2.73 -5.97 -8.98
CA LEU A 74 2.93 -5.71 -7.55
C LEU A 74 4.17 -4.85 -7.33
N VAL A 75 5.24 -5.06 -8.11
CA VAL A 75 6.47 -4.25 -8.03
C VAL A 75 6.18 -2.80 -8.41
N ILE A 76 5.39 -2.58 -9.46
CA ILE A 76 4.97 -1.24 -9.87
C ILE A 76 4.10 -0.59 -8.78
N ALA A 77 3.19 -1.34 -8.17
CA ALA A 77 2.31 -0.85 -7.11
C ALA A 77 3.06 -0.52 -5.81
N ILE A 78 4.18 -1.18 -5.51
CA ILE A 78 5.02 -0.91 -4.32
C ILE A 78 5.59 0.52 -4.34
N ILE A 79 5.88 1.08 -5.51
CA ILE A 79 6.45 2.42 -5.65
C ILE A 79 5.53 3.50 -5.06
N PRO A 80 4.28 3.68 -5.54
CA PRO A 80 3.37 4.66 -4.95
C PRO A 80 2.95 4.28 -3.52
N LEU A 81 2.84 2.98 -3.20
CA LEU A 81 2.54 2.49 -1.84
C LEU A 81 3.57 3.01 -0.82
N THR A 82 4.86 2.86 -1.13
CA THR A 82 5.96 3.27 -0.26
C THR A 82 5.99 4.78 -0.08
N PHE A 83 5.79 5.54 -1.17
CA PHE A 83 5.75 7.00 -1.11
C PHE A 83 4.59 7.50 -0.23
N LEU A 84 3.38 6.98 -0.45
CA LEU A 84 2.17 7.41 0.26
C LEU A 84 2.20 7.01 1.74
N SER A 85 2.64 5.78 2.04
CA SER A 85 2.78 5.31 3.43
C SER A 85 3.89 6.05 4.19
N SER A 86 5.04 6.31 3.57
CA SER A 86 6.11 7.11 4.20
C SER A 86 5.64 8.53 4.49
N ASN A 87 4.88 9.13 3.57
CA ASN A 87 4.30 10.46 3.78
C ASN A 87 3.34 10.44 4.98
N PHE A 88 2.47 9.43 5.09
CA PHE A 88 1.58 9.29 6.23
C PHE A 88 2.33 9.30 7.57
N PHE A 89 3.39 8.51 7.70
CA PHE A 89 4.17 8.46 8.94
C PHE A 89 4.91 9.78 9.24
N VAL A 90 5.47 10.44 8.24
CA VAL A 90 6.22 11.70 8.42
C VAL A 90 5.33 12.85 8.86
N PHE A 91 4.11 12.94 8.34
CA PHE A 91 3.20 14.05 8.61
C PHE A 91 2.24 13.79 9.78
N MET A 92 2.31 12.61 10.41
CA MET A 92 1.47 12.26 11.54
C MET A 92 1.80 13.12 12.77
N LYS A 93 0.90 14.04 13.13
CA LYS A 93 1.10 14.99 14.23
C LYS A 93 1.23 14.35 15.61
N LYS A 94 0.60 13.19 15.83
CA LYS A 94 0.61 12.51 17.13
C LYS A 94 1.58 11.33 17.10
N ARG A 95 2.66 11.45 17.88
CA ARG A 95 3.70 10.42 18.03
C ARG A 95 3.12 9.04 18.36
N PHE A 96 2.16 8.98 19.30
CA PHE A 96 1.51 7.73 19.70
C PHE A 96 0.84 6.98 18.53
N TRP A 97 0.16 7.71 17.64
CA TRP A 97 -0.49 7.08 16.48
C TRP A 97 0.53 6.63 15.44
N GLY A 98 1.60 7.40 15.25
CA GLY A 98 2.77 7.02 14.44
C GLY A 98 3.36 5.68 14.89
N GLU A 99 3.69 5.60 16.17
CA GLU A 99 4.27 4.40 16.78
C GLU A 99 3.32 3.21 16.69
N LEU A 100 2.02 3.39 17.01
CA LEU A 100 1.03 2.32 16.91
C LEU A 100 0.95 1.73 15.50
N TRP A 101 0.74 2.57 14.48
CA TRP A 101 0.62 2.10 13.10
C TRP A 101 1.90 1.44 12.59
N PHE A 102 3.06 1.95 13.01
CA PHE A 102 4.36 1.39 12.64
C PHE A 102 4.59 0.03 13.30
N THR A 103 4.31 -0.09 14.60
CA THR A 103 4.41 -1.37 15.33
C THR A 103 3.47 -2.41 14.74
N LEU A 104 2.24 -2.03 14.39
CA LEU A 104 1.27 -2.93 13.75
C LEU A 104 1.76 -3.43 12.38
N LEU A 105 2.36 -2.54 11.57
CA LEU A 105 2.97 -2.90 10.30
C LEU A 105 4.12 -3.89 10.49
N PHE A 106 4.97 -3.65 11.50
CA PHE A 106 6.07 -4.54 11.86
C PHE A 106 5.58 -5.92 12.35
N VAL A 107 4.57 -5.96 13.20
CA VAL A 107 3.98 -7.21 13.70
C VAL A 107 3.36 -8.02 12.55
N PHE A 108 2.64 -7.38 11.63
CA PHE A 108 2.10 -8.09 10.47
C PHE A 108 3.20 -8.62 9.54
N ALA A 109 4.27 -7.84 9.31
CA ALA A 109 5.41 -8.29 8.51
C ALA A 109 6.12 -9.49 9.15
N MET A 110 6.33 -9.46 10.47
CA MET A 110 6.86 -10.61 11.20
C MET A 110 5.91 -11.81 11.15
N ALA A 111 4.61 -11.60 11.38
CA ALA A 111 3.61 -12.67 11.31
C ALA A 111 3.62 -13.34 9.94
N LEU A 112 3.77 -12.57 8.86
CA LEU A 112 3.91 -13.11 7.51
C LEU A 112 5.17 -13.98 7.37
N GLN A 113 6.30 -13.55 7.92
CA GLN A 113 7.55 -14.34 7.87
C GLN A 113 7.48 -15.67 8.64
N PHE A 114 6.69 -15.76 9.71
CA PHE A 114 6.57 -16.98 10.53
C PHE A 114 5.38 -17.88 10.14
N LEU A 115 4.34 -17.33 9.54
CA LEU A 115 3.13 -18.07 9.12
C LEU A 115 3.18 -18.56 7.66
N ASN A 116 4.24 -18.21 6.93
CA ASN A 116 4.45 -18.54 5.51
C ASN A 116 5.63 -19.51 5.36
#